data_AF-A0A316W5M5-F1
#
_entry.id   AF-A0A316W5M5-F1
#
_cell.length_a   1.000
_cell.length_b   1.000
_cell.length_c   1.000
_cell.angle_alpha   90.00
_cell.angle_beta   90.00
_cell.angle_gamma   90.00
#
_symmetry.space_group_name_H-M   'P 1'
#
loop_
_entity.id
_entity.type
_entity.pdbx_description
1 polymer ?
#
loop_
_entity_poly.entity_id
_entity_poly.type
_entity_poly.pdbx_seq_one_letter_code
_entity_poly.pdbx_strand_id
1 'polypeptide(L)'
;MNRTLRLFASASSASGASSSAWAGRPSSHAASQTYLVVAHDARGADIMAKRLAVRENHLEGARRGKRDGRILLGGALLSRDFSELSEEGPKGAMAGSVMLVRGESVAEVRSRIAQDPYVTGGVWDPSNISVHPFAEAPLKKSQSVNAAGAAAGATPATPAHTLGQLRGEAAKAAAAANMTLSQLRTVHTKTG
;
A
#
# COMPACT_ATOMS: atom_id res chain seq x y z
N MET A 1 -61.29 16.58 -32.78
CA MET A 1 -59.82 16.64 -32.89
C MET A 1 -59.24 16.76 -31.50
N ASN A 2 -58.30 15.87 -31.15
CA ASN A 2 -57.23 15.97 -30.13
C ASN A 2 -56.98 14.60 -29.47
N ARG A 3 -56.08 13.83 -30.12
CA ARG A 3 -55.47 12.61 -29.55
C ARG A 3 -54.30 13.03 -28.67
N THR A 4 -54.41 12.88 -27.36
CA THR A 4 -53.28 13.04 -26.43
C THR A 4 -52.54 11.71 -26.31
N LEU A 5 -51.43 11.55 -27.04
CA LEU A 5 -50.47 10.47 -26.77
C LEU A 5 -49.71 10.80 -25.47
N ARG A 6 -49.89 9.98 -24.42
CA ARG A 6 -48.94 9.93 -23.31
C ARG A 6 -47.82 8.97 -23.68
N LEU A 7 -46.67 9.52 -24.02
CA LEU A 7 -45.43 8.78 -24.20
C LEU A 7 -44.91 8.40 -22.80
N PHE A 8 -45.01 7.14 -22.42
CA PHE A 8 -44.32 6.64 -21.22
C PHE A 8 -42.83 6.52 -21.56
N ALA A 9 -42.04 7.49 -21.12
CA ALA A 9 -40.59 7.36 -21.09
C ALA A 9 -40.20 6.38 -19.97
N SER A 10 -39.83 5.17 -20.36
CA SER A 10 -39.12 4.22 -19.48
C SER A 10 -37.72 4.76 -19.24
N ALA A 11 -37.54 5.56 -18.19
CA ALA A 11 -36.22 5.86 -17.67
C ALA A 11 -35.71 4.61 -16.93
N SER A 12 -34.92 3.78 -17.63
CA SER A 12 -34.08 2.78 -16.97
C SER A 12 -33.05 3.53 -16.13
N SER A 13 -33.33 3.67 -14.84
CA SER A 13 -32.36 4.08 -13.85
C SER A 13 -31.34 2.96 -13.67
N ALA A 14 -30.30 2.95 -14.52
CA ALA A 14 -29.07 2.25 -14.20
C ALA A 14 -28.49 2.96 -12.98
N SER A 15 -28.56 2.30 -11.83
CA SER A 15 -28.00 2.75 -10.57
C SER A 15 -26.52 3.08 -10.75
N GLY A 16 -26.20 4.37 -10.81
CA GLY A 16 -24.84 4.89 -10.81
C GLY A 16 -24.20 4.68 -9.44
N ALA A 17 -23.86 3.44 -9.10
CA ALA A 17 -22.76 3.21 -8.19
C ALA A 17 -21.52 3.76 -8.90
N SER A 18 -20.93 4.84 -8.39
CA SER A 18 -19.63 5.31 -8.85
C SER A 18 -18.65 4.13 -8.74
N SER A 19 -18.44 3.43 -9.84
CA SER A 19 -17.45 2.38 -9.92
C SER A 19 -16.12 3.09 -9.78
N SER A 20 -15.43 2.89 -8.67
CA SER A 20 -14.07 3.42 -8.49
C SER A 20 -13.24 3.13 -9.75
N ALA A 21 -12.30 4.00 -10.12
CA ALA A 21 -11.44 3.85 -11.31
C ALA A 21 -10.91 2.42 -11.53
N TRP A 22 -10.66 1.69 -10.45
CA TRP A 22 -10.09 0.34 -10.43
C TRP A 22 -11.08 -0.79 -10.15
N ALA A 23 -12.39 -0.51 -10.15
CA ALA A 23 -13.42 -1.52 -9.95
C ALA A 23 -13.53 -2.46 -11.16
N GLY A 24 -13.91 -3.69 -10.85
CA GLY A 24 -14.17 -4.74 -11.83
C GLY A 24 -12.92 -5.58 -12.06
N ARG A 25 -13.12 -6.90 -12.01
CA ARG A 25 -12.07 -7.86 -12.35
C ARG A 25 -11.52 -7.57 -13.75
N PRO A 26 -10.20 -7.68 -13.96
CA PRO A 26 -9.65 -7.81 -15.30
C PRO A 26 -10.36 -8.92 -16.07
N SER A 27 -10.38 -8.82 -17.39
CA SER A 27 -10.60 -10.01 -18.22
C SER A 27 -9.67 -11.14 -17.78
N SER A 28 -9.90 -12.37 -18.24
CA SER A 28 -9.06 -13.53 -17.87
C SER A 28 -7.55 -13.19 -17.95
N HIS A 29 -6.72 -13.89 -17.17
CA HIS A 29 -5.27 -13.63 -17.16
C HIS A 29 -4.63 -13.72 -18.55
N ALA A 30 -5.24 -14.44 -19.50
CA ALA A 30 -4.80 -14.51 -20.89
C ALA A 30 -5.10 -13.24 -21.71
N ALA A 31 -6.06 -12.42 -21.26
CA ALA A 31 -6.52 -11.22 -21.95
C ALA A 31 -6.08 -9.91 -21.27
N SER A 32 -5.49 -9.96 -20.07
CA SER A 32 -4.99 -8.77 -19.36
C SER A 32 -3.48 -8.84 -19.11
N GLN A 33 -2.75 -7.79 -19.49
CA GLN A 33 -1.30 -7.66 -19.29
C GLN A 33 -0.99 -6.74 -18.10
N THR A 34 0.24 -6.82 -17.58
CA THR A 34 0.71 -5.94 -16.50
C THR A 34 1.29 -4.64 -17.06
N TYR A 35 0.97 -3.53 -16.40
CA TYR A 35 1.47 -2.20 -16.72
C TYR A 35 2.03 -1.53 -15.46
N LEU A 36 3.18 -0.87 -15.62
CA LEU A 36 3.74 0.04 -14.63
C LEU A 36 3.17 1.43 -14.88
N VAL A 37 2.63 2.04 -13.82
CA VAL A 37 2.15 3.41 -13.79
C VAL A 37 3.06 4.20 -12.87
N VAL A 38 3.61 5.30 -13.37
CA VAL A 38 4.32 6.31 -12.58
C VAL A 38 3.57 7.62 -12.77
N ALA A 39 2.94 8.10 -11.70
CA ALA A 39 2.15 9.31 -11.69
C ALA A 39 2.77 10.33 -10.72
N HIS A 40 3.20 11.46 -11.23
CA HIS A 40 3.75 12.53 -10.41
C HIS A 40 2.64 13.44 -9.86
N ASP A 41 2.80 13.87 -8.62
CA ASP A 41 1.96 14.92 -8.07
C ASP A 41 2.21 16.23 -8.86
N ALA A 42 1.16 17.06 -8.99
CA ALA A 42 1.25 18.36 -9.65
C ALA A 42 2.16 19.32 -8.89
N ARG A 43 2.50 20.45 -9.52
CA ARG A 43 3.28 21.51 -8.87
C ARG A 43 2.36 22.47 -8.12
N GLY A 44 2.74 22.84 -6.90
CA GLY A 44 2.03 23.83 -6.11
C GLY A 44 2.17 23.58 -4.61
N ALA A 45 2.09 24.64 -3.82
CA ALA A 45 2.16 24.54 -2.35
C ALA A 45 0.93 23.87 -1.73
N ASP A 46 -0.21 23.86 -2.44
CA ASP A 46 -1.49 23.30 -2.00
C ASP A 46 -1.66 21.81 -2.35
N ILE A 47 -0.75 21.23 -3.13
CA ILE A 47 -0.89 19.87 -3.68
C ILE A 47 -0.93 18.82 -2.58
N MET A 48 -0.12 18.97 -1.53
CA MET A 48 -0.18 18.08 -0.38
C MET A 48 -1.54 18.16 0.35
N ALA A 49 -2.11 19.36 0.48
CA ALA A 49 -3.43 19.52 1.10
C ALA A 49 -4.53 18.88 0.25
N LYS A 50 -4.51 19.09 -1.07
CA LYS A 50 -5.41 18.40 -2.03
C LYS A 50 -5.27 16.89 -1.93
N ARG A 51 -4.04 16.38 -1.91
CA ARG A 51 -3.73 14.95 -1.75
C ARG A 51 -4.41 14.39 -0.52
N LEU A 52 -4.21 15.02 0.63
CA LEU A 52 -4.79 14.54 1.89
C LEU A 52 -6.33 14.61 1.89
N ALA A 53 -6.92 15.62 1.26
CA ALA A 53 -8.38 15.79 1.19
C ALA A 53 -9.07 14.66 0.41
N VAL A 54 -8.47 14.15 -0.67
CA VAL A 54 -9.05 13.07 -1.49
C VAL A 54 -8.42 11.70 -1.28
N ARG A 55 -7.40 11.61 -0.40
CA ARG A 55 -6.59 10.40 -0.16
C ARG A 55 -7.44 9.18 0.16
N GLU A 56 -8.43 9.31 1.03
CA GLU A 56 -9.21 8.16 1.44
C GLU A 56 -10.06 7.59 0.30
N ASN A 57 -10.61 8.47 -0.56
CA ASN A 57 -11.35 8.05 -1.76
C ASN A 57 -10.42 7.32 -2.75
N HIS A 58 -9.21 7.83 -2.97
CA HIS A 58 -8.19 7.16 -3.77
C HIS A 58 -7.84 5.78 -3.17
N LEU A 59 -7.60 5.70 -1.86
CA LEU A 59 -7.25 4.46 -1.19
C LEU A 59 -8.39 3.44 -1.22
N GLU A 60 -9.64 3.85 -1.10
CA GLU A 60 -10.79 2.94 -1.24
C GLU A 60 -10.87 2.33 -2.65
N GLY A 61 -10.67 3.16 -3.68
CA GLY A 61 -10.54 2.68 -5.06
C GLY A 61 -9.37 1.70 -5.22
N ALA A 62 -8.22 2.02 -4.63
CA ALA A 62 -7.04 1.15 -4.67
C ALA A 62 -7.27 -0.19 -3.94
N ARG A 63 -7.94 -0.18 -2.78
CA ARG A 63 -8.31 -1.39 -2.03
C ARG A 63 -9.26 -2.27 -2.83
N ARG A 64 -10.25 -1.68 -3.51
CA ARG A 64 -11.13 -2.39 -4.45
C ARG A 64 -10.34 -3.02 -5.59
N GLY A 65 -9.51 -2.25 -6.26
CA GLY A 65 -8.67 -2.75 -7.36
C GLY A 65 -7.72 -3.88 -6.94
N LYS A 66 -7.19 -3.84 -5.71
CA LYS A 66 -6.41 -4.94 -5.14
C LYS A 66 -7.25 -6.20 -4.93
N ARG A 67 -8.45 -6.08 -4.34
CA ARG A 67 -9.38 -7.21 -4.15
C ARG A 67 -9.78 -7.84 -5.48
N ASP A 68 -9.99 -7.02 -6.51
CA ASP A 68 -10.38 -7.46 -7.85
C ASP A 68 -9.19 -8.00 -8.68
N GLY A 69 -7.96 -7.93 -8.15
CA GLY A 69 -6.75 -8.36 -8.84
C GLY A 69 -6.34 -7.46 -10.01
N ARG A 70 -6.90 -6.24 -10.08
CA ARG A 70 -6.58 -5.22 -11.08
C ARG A 70 -5.40 -4.35 -10.65
N ILE A 71 -5.18 -4.14 -9.35
CA ILE A 71 -3.95 -3.55 -8.82
C ILE A 71 -3.14 -4.64 -8.14
N LEU A 72 -1.93 -4.89 -8.62
CA LEU A 72 -0.99 -5.86 -8.05
C LEU A 72 -0.19 -5.23 -6.91
N LEU A 73 0.27 -4.00 -7.14
CA LEU A 73 1.05 -3.22 -6.19
C LEU A 73 0.74 -1.74 -6.35
N GLY A 74 0.81 -0.98 -5.26
CA GLY A 74 0.65 0.48 -5.29
C GLY A 74 1.25 1.12 -4.05
N GLY A 75 1.93 2.26 -4.23
CA GLY A 75 2.59 3.01 -3.17
C GLY A 75 2.86 4.46 -3.53
N ALA A 76 3.24 5.27 -2.54
CA ALA A 76 3.66 6.65 -2.76
C ALA A 76 5.08 6.69 -3.35
N LEU A 77 5.27 7.52 -4.37
CA LEU A 77 6.60 7.91 -4.85
C LEU A 77 7.12 9.01 -3.91
N LEU A 78 8.33 8.82 -3.37
CA LEU A 78 8.94 9.78 -2.45
C LEU A 78 9.95 10.67 -3.18
N SER A 79 10.05 11.93 -2.78
CA SER A 79 11.03 12.89 -3.31
C SER A 79 12.40 12.82 -2.65
N ARG A 80 12.54 12.09 -1.55
CA ARG A 80 13.76 11.97 -0.73
C ARG A 80 13.90 10.54 -0.23
N ASP A 81 15.13 10.15 0.14
CA ASP A 81 15.40 8.84 0.72
C ASP A 81 14.79 8.70 2.12
N PHE A 82 14.58 7.46 2.56
CA PHE A 82 14.06 7.17 3.90
C PHE A 82 14.96 7.72 5.03
N SER A 83 16.27 7.79 4.81
CA SER A 83 17.22 8.37 5.77
C SER A 83 17.06 9.88 5.96
N GLU A 84 16.35 10.56 5.07
CA GLU A 84 16.12 12.02 5.11
C GLU A 84 14.71 12.39 5.59
N LEU A 85 13.90 11.40 5.99
CA LEU A 85 12.54 11.64 6.45
C LEU A 85 12.53 12.05 7.93
N SER A 86 11.62 12.96 8.28
CA SER A 86 11.31 13.30 9.66
C SER A 86 10.61 12.13 10.38
N GLU A 87 10.51 12.22 11.71
CA GLU A 87 9.71 11.31 12.55
C GLU A 87 8.24 11.19 12.12
N GLU A 88 7.69 12.17 11.39
CA GLU A 88 6.36 12.12 10.79
C GLU A 88 6.22 11.11 9.62
N GLY A 89 7.34 10.49 9.21
CA GLY A 89 7.39 9.47 8.18
C GLY A 89 7.27 10.02 6.75
N PRO A 90 6.79 9.21 5.79
CA PRO A 90 6.83 9.56 4.36
C PRO A 90 5.85 10.66 3.95
N LYS A 91 4.95 11.10 4.84
CA LYS A 91 3.85 12.01 4.52
C LYS A 91 4.35 13.31 3.86
N GLY A 92 5.38 13.92 4.42
CA GLY A 92 5.97 15.17 3.92
C GLY A 92 6.86 15.03 2.69
N ALA A 93 7.16 13.79 2.25
CA ALA A 93 8.01 13.51 1.11
C ALA A 93 7.26 12.88 -0.07
N MET A 94 5.94 12.71 0.00
CA MET A 94 5.17 12.16 -1.13
C MET A 94 5.19 13.15 -2.30
N ALA A 95 5.60 12.68 -3.48
CA ALA A 95 5.69 13.46 -4.71
C ALA A 95 5.02 12.76 -5.92
N GLY A 96 4.23 11.73 -5.64
CA GLY A 96 3.58 10.93 -6.67
C GLY A 96 3.12 9.58 -6.16
N SER A 97 2.81 8.69 -7.09
CA SER A 97 2.51 7.29 -6.83
C SER A 97 3.08 6.39 -7.92
N VAL A 98 3.38 5.16 -7.53
CA VAL A 98 3.73 4.07 -8.45
C VAL A 98 2.75 2.94 -8.27
N MET A 99 2.27 2.38 -9.38
CA MET A 99 1.33 1.25 -9.37
C MET A 99 1.72 0.20 -10.40
N LEU A 100 1.59 -1.07 -10.05
CA LEU A 100 1.53 -2.17 -11.02
C LEU A 100 0.07 -2.60 -11.15
N VAL A 101 -0.46 -2.52 -12.36
CA VAL A 101 -1.87 -2.77 -12.63
C VAL A 101 -2.03 -3.76 -13.78
N ARG A 102 -3.19 -4.44 -13.81
CA ARG A 102 -3.62 -5.25 -14.95
C ARG A 102 -4.60 -4.47 -15.79
N GLY A 103 -4.41 -4.52 -17.10
CA GLY A 103 -5.31 -3.91 -18.07
C GLY A 103 -5.27 -4.64 -19.40
N GLU A 104 -6.26 -4.34 -20.22
CA GLU A 104 -6.43 -4.92 -21.55
C GLU A 104 -5.59 -4.16 -22.60
N SER A 105 -5.27 -2.89 -22.33
CA SER A 105 -4.38 -2.06 -23.15
C SER A 105 -3.87 -0.84 -22.37
N VAL A 106 -2.84 -0.16 -22.89
CA VAL A 106 -2.39 1.13 -22.34
C VAL A 106 -3.53 2.16 -22.34
N ALA A 107 -4.37 2.18 -23.40
CA ALA A 107 -5.48 3.13 -23.50
C ALA A 107 -6.54 2.91 -22.41
N GLU A 108 -6.85 1.64 -22.12
CA GLU A 108 -7.77 1.26 -21.05
C GLU A 108 -7.24 1.69 -19.67
N VAL A 109 -5.96 1.42 -19.39
CA VAL A 109 -5.29 1.83 -18.15
C VAL A 109 -5.30 3.34 -18.00
N ARG A 110 -5.00 4.09 -19.07
CA ARG A 110 -5.06 5.56 -19.05
C ARG A 110 -6.47 6.08 -18.79
N SER A 111 -7.50 5.46 -19.37
CA SER A 111 -8.89 5.82 -19.12
C SER A 111 -9.29 5.64 -17.65
N ARG A 112 -8.82 4.56 -17.01
CA ARG A 112 -9.02 4.36 -15.55
C ARG A 112 -8.30 5.40 -14.72
N ILE A 113 -7.02 5.64 -15.01
CA ILE A 113 -6.23 6.66 -14.31
C ILE A 113 -6.92 8.02 -14.36
N ALA A 114 -7.49 8.41 -15.50
CA ALA A 114 -8.20 9.68 -15.66
C ALA A 114 -9.41 9.84 -14.72
N GLN A 115 -9.96 8.73 -14.21
CA GLN A 115 -11.09 8.70 -13.27
C GLN A 115 -10.63 8.58 -11.81
N ASP A 116 -9.32 8.46 -11.55
CA ASP A 116 -8.79 8.33 -10.20
C ASP A 116 -9.01 9.64 -9.41
N PRO A 117 -9.41 9.60 -8.13
CA PRO A 117 -9.58 10.80 -7.31
C PRO A 117 -8.34 11.70 -7.26
N TYR A 118 -7.12 11.15 -7.40
CA TYR A 118 -5.94 11.99 -7.50
C TYR A 118 -5.82 12.73 -8.83
N VAL A 119 -6.37 12.23 -9.93
CA VAL A 119 -6.46 13.00 -11.18
C VAL A 119 -7.59 14.02 -11.11
N THR A 120 -8.80 13.58 -10.76
CA THR A 120 -9.98 14.48 -10.74
C THR A 120 -9.89 15.54 -9.64
N GLY A 121 -9.15 15.25 -8.56
CA GLY A 121 -8.85 16.19 -7.47
C GLY A 121 -7.65 17.11 -7.74
N GLY A 122 -7.02 17.02 -8.91
CA GLY A 122 -5.87 17.85 -9.29
C GLY A 122 -4.61 17.59 -8.45
N VAL A 123 -4.45 16.37 -7.95
CA VAL A 123 -3.28 15.92 -7.18
C VAL A 123 -2.20 15.41 -8.12
N TRP A 124 -2.54 14.52 -9.05
CA TRP A 124 -1.63 14.09 -10.12
C TRP A 124 -1.71 15.05 -11.30
N ASP A 125 -0.56 15.35 -11.90
CA ASP A 125 -0.49 16.08 -13.16
C ASP A 125 -0.74 15.11 -14.33
N PRO A 126 -1.86 15.21 -15.07
CA PRO A 126 -2.18 14.30 -16.16
C PRO A 126 -1.11 14.28 -17.27
N SER A 127 -0.37 15.37 -17.46
CA SER A 127 0.71 15.47 -18.44
C SER A 127 1.99 14.76 -18.00
N ASN A 128 2.11 14.46 -16.70
CA ASN A 128 3.24 13.80 -16.07
C ASN A 128 2.87 12.42 -15.49
N ILE A 129 2.01 11.69 -16.21
CA ILE A 129 1.70 10.28 -15.94
C ILE A 129 2.22 9.42 -17.09
N SER A 130 3.13 8.50 -16.74
CA SER A 130 3.65 7.51 -17.67
C SER A 130 3.07 6.13 -17.38
N VAL A 131 2.74 5.41 -18.45
CA VAL A 131 2.18 4.06 -18.42
C VAL A 131 3.01 3.21 -19.36
N HIS A 132 3.64 2.17 -18.82
CA HIS A 132 4.56 1.30 -19.54
C HIS A 132 4.09 -0.15 -19.48
N PRO A 133 4.06 -0.89 -20.60
CA PRO A 133 3.97 -2.34 -20.55
C PRO A 133 5.08 -2.89 -19.66
N PHE A 134 4.75 -3.77 -18.73
CA PHE A 134 5.69 -4.29 -17.75
C PHE A 134 5.70 -5.81 -17.76
N ALA A 135 6.87 -6.38 -18.00
CA ALA A 135 7.12 -7.81 -17.89
C ALA A 135 7.91 -8.08 -16.61
N GLU A 136 7.29 -8.79 -15.68
CA GLU A 136 7.93 -9.14 -14.42
C GLU A 136 8.98 -10.23 -14.63
N ALA A 137 10.13 -10.11 -13.97
CA ALA A 137 11.19 -11.10 -14.09
C ALA A 137 10.73 -12.45 -13.49
N PRO A 138 10.96 -13.59 -14.18
CA PRO A 138 10.54 -14.88 -13.67
C PRO A 138 11.37 -15.27 -12.44
N LEU A 139 10.70 -15.67 -11.36
CA LEU A 139 11.37 -16.30 -10.22
C LEU A 139 11.82 -17.72 -10.62
N LYS A 140 13.10 -18.03 -10.44
CA LYS A 140 13.55 -19.43 -10.48
C LYS A 140 12.91 -20.15 -9.31
N LYS A 141 12.06 -21.14 -9.58
CA LYS A 141 11.54 -22.04 -8.55
C LYS A 141 12.75 -22.73 -7.90
N SER A 142 13.04 -22.45 -6.63
CA SER A 142 14.04 -23.25 -5.91
C SER A 142 13.48 -24.67 -5.80
N GLN A 143 14.30 -25.66 -6.14
CA GLN A 143 13.93 -27.04 -5.84
C GLN A 143 13.93 -27.17 -4.31
N SER A 144 12.81 -27.60 -3.76
CA SER A 144 12.75 -28.02 -2.37
C SER A 144 13.68 -29.22 -2.23
N VAL A 145 14.86 -29.01 -1.64
CA VAL A 145 15.67 -30.12 -1.14
C VAL A 145 14.86 -30.80 -0.04
N ASN A 146 14.46 -32.06 -0.28
CA ASN A 146 13.96 -32.93 0.77
C ASN A 146 15.02 -32.99 1.86
N ALA A 147 14.70 -32.47 3.05
CA ALA A 147 15.53 -32.61 4.24
C ALA A 147 15.41 -34.05 4.75
N ALA A 148 16.07 -34.98 4.07
CA ALA A 148 16.29 -36.35 4.51
C ALA A 148 17.75 -36.70 4.21
N GLY A 149 18.64 -36.40 5.16
CA GLY A 149 20.02 -36.86 5.13
C GLY A 149 21.06 -35.75 5.30
N ALA A 150 21.30 -35.33 6.54
CA ALA A 150 22.60 -34.84 7.01
C ALA A 150 22.61 -34.73 8.54
N ALA A 151 22.44 -35.86 9.23
CA ALA A 151 22.85 -36.00 10.62
C ALA A 151 24.22 -36.68 10.63
N ALA A 152 25.28 -35.92 10.40
CA ALA A 152 26.64 -36.31 10.74
C ALA A 152 27.55 -35.09 10.73
N GLY A 153 28.00 -34.68 11.93
CA GLY A 153 29.21 -33.85 12.08
C GLY A 153 28.99 -32.38 12.40
N ALA A 154 28.58 -32.05 13.62
CA ALA A 154 29.03 -30.83 14.29
C ALA A 154 28.91 -31.00 15.83
N THR A 155 30.03 -30.83 16.52
CA THR A 155 30.18 -30.78 17.98
C THR A 155 29.40 -29.60 18.59
N PRO A 156 28.93 -29.69 19.86
CA PRO A 156 28.06 -28.68 20.45
C PRO A 156 28.89 -27.64 21.21
N ALA A 157 28.74 -26.35 20.88
CA ALA A 157 29.12 -25.27 21.79
C ALA A 157 28.36 -23.98 21.47
N THR A 158 27.13 -23.87 21.96
CA THR A 158 26.52 -22.67 22.58
C THR A 158 25.19 -23.12 23.21
N PRO A 159 24.92 -22.88 24.51
CA PRO A 159 23.65 -23.26 25.09
C PRO A 159 22.53 -22.35 24.57
N ALA A 160 21.58 -22.91 23.83
CA ALA A 160 20.35 -22.23 23.47
C ALA A 160 19.53 -21.97 24.74
N HIS A 161 19.22 -20.70 25.01
CA HIS A 161 18.36 -20.31 26.12
C HIS A 161 16.96 -20.93 25.93
N THR A 162 16.44 -21.54 26.99
CA THR A 162 15.08 -22.10 26.97
C THR A 162 14.05 -20.96 26.99
N LEU A 163 12.88 -21.20 26.39
CA LEU A 163 11.77 -20.25 26.38
C LEU A 163 11.35 -19.80 27.81
N GLY A 164 11.60 -20.65 28.81
CA GLY A 164 11.40 -20.33 30.23
C GLY A 164 12.39 -19.28 30.76
N GLN A 165 13.64 -19.30 30.30
CA GLN A 165 14.67 -18.33 30.69
C GLN A 165 14.41 -16.95 30.05
N LEU A 166 13.98 -16.92 28.78
CA LEU A 166 13.60 -15.67 28.10
C LEU A 166 12.35 -15.02 28.73
N ARG A 167 11.40 -15.83 29.23
CA ARG A 167 10.23 -15.34 29.96
C ARG A 167 10.59 -14.82 31.36
N GLY A 168 11.55 -15.43 32.04
CA GLY A 168 12.05 -14.96 33.33
C GLY A 168 12.78 -13.62 33.25
N GLU A 169 13.56 -13.40 32.19
CA GLU A 169 14.27 -12.13 31.97
C GLU A 169 13.32 -10.99 31.60
N ALA A 170 12.29 -11.26 30.78
CA ALA A 170 11.25 -10.27 30.46
C ALA A 170 10.44 -9.85 31.70
N ALA A 171 10.16 -10.78 32.63
CA ALA A 171 9.47 -10.47 33.88
C ALA A 171 10.32 -9.60 34.83
N LYS A 172 11.65 -9.78 34.85
CA LYS A 172 12.58 -8.95 35.62
C LYS A 172 12.69 -7.53 35.07
N ALA A 173 12.65 -7.36 33.75
CA ALA A 173 12.65 -6.04 33.10
C ALA A 173 11.34 -5.27 33.36
N ALA A 174 10.19 -5.95 33.37
CA ALA A 174 8.89 -5.34 33.67
C ALA A 174 8.76 -4.89 35.14
N ALA A 175 9.40 -5.61 36.08
CA ALA A 175 9.43 -5.22 37.50
C ALA A 175 10.27 -3.95 37.76
N ALA A 176 11.30 -3.70 36.96
CA ALA A 176 12.13 -2.49 37.07
C ALA A 176 11.42 -1.22 36.55
N ALA A 177 10.44 -1.37 35.64
CA ALA A 177 9.73 -0.25 35.03
C ALA A 177 8.62 0.35 35.92
N ASN A 178 8.22 -0.32 37.02
CA ASN A 178 7.13 0.11 37.91
C ASN A 178 7.60 0.45 39.33
N MET A 179 8.80 1.02 39.49
CA MET A 179 9.19 1.64 40.76
C MET A 179 8.60 3.05 40.87
N THR A 180 7.91 3.32 41.97
CA THR A 180 7.32 4.64 42.24
C THR A 180 8.41 5.65 42.63
N LEU A 181 8.16 6.95 42.37
CA LEU A 181 9.07 8.08 42.69
C LEU A 181 9.56 8.12 44.16
N SER A 182 8.85 7.46 45.09
CA SER A 182 9.27 7.33 46.48
C SER A 182 10.45 6.36 46.69
N GLN A 183 10.73 5.45 45.74
CA GLN A 183 11.78 4.42 45.87
C GLN A 183 13.12 4.83 45.22
N LEU A 184 13.12 5.89 44.40
CA LEU A 184 14.36 6.46 43.82
C LEU A 184 15.15 7.33 44.81
N ARG A 185 14.56 7.76 45.93
CA ARG A 185 15.22 8.68 46.88
C ARG A 185 16.13 7.99 47.92
N THR A 186 16.12 6.66 48.00
CA THR A 186 16.92 5.90 48.98
C THR A 186 18.27 5.43 48.42
N VAL A 187 18.54 5.61 47.12
CA VAL A 187 19.76 5.07 46.46
C VAL A 187 20.94 6.05 46.48
N HIS A 188 20.82 7.21 47.15
CA HIS A 188 21.89 8.23 47.24
C HIS A 188 22.30 8.61 48.67
N THR A 189 22.14 7.70 49.64
CA THR A 189 22.73 7.87 50.99
C THR A 189 23.44 6.62 51.48
N LYS A 190 24.27 5.98 50.63
CA LYS A 190 25.24 4.98 51.10
C LYS A 190 26.44 4.82 50.16
N THR A 191 27.18 5.91 50.01
CA THR A 191 28.62 5.89 49.71
C THR A 191 29.25 6.98 50.57
N GLY A 192 29.52 6.58 51.81
CA GLY A 192 30.43 7.20 52.75
C GLY A 192 31.21 6.07 53.40
#